data_AF-A0A420FHQ6-F1
#
_entry.id   AF-A0A420FHQ6-F1
#
_cell.length_a   1.000
_cell.length_b   1.000
_cell.length_c   1.000
_cell.angle_alpha   90.00
_cell.angle_beta   90.00
_cell.angle_gamma   90.00
#
_symmetry.space_group_name_H-M   'P 1'
#
loop_
_entity.id
_entity.type
_entity.pdbx_description
1 polymer ?
#
loop_
_entity_poly.entity_id
_entity_poly.type
_entity_poly.pdbx_seq_one_letter_code
_entity_poly.pdbx_strand_id
1 'polypeptide(L)'
;MATILALAALILSILYFILQAKRKQKLFNEAVSMQVNYLFQERPGQYSGDYRTKSGVFVFQTERKDNELKNMVIKQVKPDHSALVVNLEQIVVIPFENKREGNSDVSVRFKLLKKNGEITTLEGKGIRIAGVLNFANRKPKAFSTLLKIGELYQLKELSDQAK
;
A
#
# COMPACT_ATOMS: atom_id res chain seq x y z
N MET A 1 22.77 -37.13 10.84
CA MET A 1 22.50 -36.30 12.04
C MET A 1 22.56 -34.82 11.73
N ALA A 2 23.72 -34.26 11.34
CA ALA A 2 23.87 -32.83 11.04
C ALA A 2 22.92 -32.32 9.92
N THR A 3 22.74 -33.10 8.85
CA THR A 3 21.83 -32.77 7.74
C THR A 3 20.35 -32.73 8.16
N ILE A 4 19.92 -33.64 9.03
CA ILE A 4 18.56 -33.70 9.57
C ILE A 4 18.30 -32.50 10.49
N LEU A 5 19.27 -32.16 11.35
CA LEU A 5 19.19 -30.98 12.23
C LEU A 5 19.14 -29.68 11.42
N ALA A 6 19.95 -29.57 10.37
CA ALA A 6 19.95 -28.40 9.47
C ALA A 6 18.61 -28.26 8.74
N LEU A 7 18.03 -29.37 8.25
CA LEU A 7 16.74 -29.36 7.57
C LEU A 7 15.60 -28.97 8.53
N ALA A 8 15.62 -29.50 9.76
CA ALA A 8 14.63 -29.14 10.79
C ALA A 8 14.71 -27.65 11.15
N ALA A 9 15.92 -27.10 11.32
CA ALA A 9 16.12 -25.68 11.58
C ALA A 9 15.62 -24.80 10.43
N LEU A 10 15.86 -25.22 9.18
CA LEU A 10 15.37 -24.54 7.98
C LEU A 10 13.83 -24.51 7.94
N ILE A 11 13.18 -25.66 8.18
CA ILE A 11 11.71 -25.77 8.19
C ILE A 11 11.11 -24.89 9.30
N LEU A 12 11.67 -24.93 10.51
CA LEU A 12 11.22 -24.10 11.63
C LEU A 12 11.36 -22.61 11.34
N SER A 13 12.48 -22.21 10.71
CA SER A 13 12.71 -20.83 10.28
C SER A 13 11.67 -20.38 9.26
N ILE A 14 11.42 -21.18 8.22
CA ILE A 14 10.40 -20.88 7.20
C ILE A 14 9.01 -20.75 7.84
N LEU A 15 8.64 -21.69 8.71
CA LEU A 15 7.35 -21.68 9.40
C LEU A 15 7.20 -20.41 10.27
N TYR A 16 8.25 -20.05 11.01
CA TYR A 16 8.28 -18.84 11.82
C TYR A 16 8.03 -17.58 10.97
N PHE A 17 8.71 -17.44 9.83
CA PHE A 17 8.51 -16.30 8.94
C PHE A 17 7.09 -16.22 8.37
N ILE A 18 6.51 -17.36 7.97
CA ILE A 18 5.12 -17.42 7.47
C ILE A 18 4.14 -17.00 8.57
N LEU A 19 4.30 -17.49 9.80
CA LEU A 19 3.46 -17.14 10.93
C LEU A 19 3.55 -15.65 11.26
N GLN A 20 4.76 -15.08 11.23
CA GLN A 20 4.97 -13.66 11.44
C GLN A 20 4.30 -12.80 10.37
N ALA A 21 4.40 -13.20 9.09
CA ALA A 21 3.72 -12.49 8.00
C ALA A 21 2.19 -12.51 8.18
N LYS A 22 1.61 -13.66 8.49
CA LYS A 22 0.18 -13.80 8.76
C LYS A 22 -0.28 -12.96 9.96
N ARG A 23 0.51 -12.91 11.04
CA ARG A 23 0.21 -12.08 12.22
C ARG A 23 0.18 -10.60 11.87
N LYS A 24 1.17 -10.12 11.11
CA LYS A 24 1.23 -8.71 10.66
C LYS A 24 0.06 -8.33 9.75
N GLN A 25 -0.35 -9.24 8.87
CA GLN A 25 -1.50 -9.02 8.00
C GLN A 25 -2.82 -9.04 8.79
N LYS A 26 -2.99 -9.99 9.71
CA LYS A 26 -4.16 -10.06 10.58
C LYS A 26 -4.31 -8.78 11.41
N LEU A 27 -3.22 -8.33 12.03
CA LEU A 27 -3.17 -7.08 12.79
C LEU A 27 -3.63 -5.88 11.96
N PHE A 28 -3.18 -5.78 10.71
CA PHE A 28 -3.60 -4.73 9.80
C PHE A 28 -5.12 -4.79 9.54
N ASN A 29 -5.64 -5.96 9.19
CA ASN A 29 -7.05 -6.15 8.86
C ASN A 29 -8.01 -5.92 10.04
N GLU A 30 -7.54 -6.13 11.27
CA GLU A 30 -8.27 -5.85 12.50
C GLU A 30 -8.35 -4.35 12.79
N ALA A 31 -7.28 -3.59 12.49
CA ALA A 31 -7.19 -2.19 12.82
C ALA A 31 -7.67 -1.25 11.70
N VAL A 32 -7.57 -1.69 10.43
CA VAL A 32 -7.74 -0.85 9.25
C VAL A 32 -8.51 -1.60 8.15
N SER A 33 -9.42 -0.90 7.48
CA SER A 33 -9.92 -1.24 6.15
C SER A 33 -9.17 -0.39 5.14
N MET A 34 -8.64 -0.98 4.07
CA MET A 34 -7.97 -0.20 3.04
C MET A 34 -8.23 -0.77 1.66
N GLN A 35 -8.54 0.12 0.73
CA GLN A 35 -8.64 -0.16 -0.70
C GLN A 35 -7.60 0.69 -1.43
N VAL A 36 -7.17 0.22 -2.60
CA VAL A 36 -6.20 0.93 -3.42
C VAL A 36 -6.65 0.91 -4.87
N ASN A 37 -6.94 2.09 -5.38
CA ASN A 37 -7.27 2.32 -6.80
C ASN A 37 -6.11 3.02 -7.48
N TYR A 38 -6.14 3.17 -8.80
CA TYR A 38 -5.05 3.79 -9.55
C TYR A 38 -5.55 4.78 -10.59
N LEU A 39 -4.71 5.77 -10.89
CA LEU A 39 -4.93 6.73 -11.96
C LEU A 39 -3.65 6.89 -12.78
N PHE A 40 -3.74 6.77 -14.10
CA PHE A 40 -2.64 7.17 -14.98
C PHE A 40 -2.66 8.68 -15.19
N GLN A 41 -1.50 9.32 -15.13
CA GLN A 41 -1.37 10.73 -15.50
C GLN A 41 -1.23 10.83 -17.02
N GLU A 42 -2.15 11.55 -17.66
CA GLU A 42 -2.19 11.69 -19.13
C GLU A 42 -0.99 12.46 -19.70
N ARG A 43 -0.36 13.33 -18.90
CA ARG A 43 0.78 14.15 -19.37
C ARG A 43 2.00 13.92 -18.47
N PRO A 44 3.11 13.36 -18.97
CA PRO A 44 4.39 13.51 -18.30
C PRO A 44 4.64 15.03 -18.22
N GLY A 45 4.80 15.57 -17.02
CA GLY A 45 4.95 17.01 -16.83
C GLY A 45 6.05 17.56 -17.74
N GLN A 46 5.86 18.78 -18.26
CA GLN A 46 6.74 19.46 -19.24
C GLN A 46 8.23 19.53 -18.83
N TYR A 47 8.58 19.13 -17.61
CA TYR A 47 9.93 19.12 -17.05
C TYR A 47 10.51 17.71 -16.81
N SER A 48 9.81 16.62 -17.17
CA SER A 48 10.29 15.28 -16.82
C SER A 48 11.37 14.72 -17.74
N GLY A 49 11.71 15.40 -18.85
CA GLY A 49 12.82 15.07 -19.77
C GLY A 49 12.75 13.70 -20.46
N ASP A 50 11.87 12.80 -20.01
CA ASP A 50 11.78 11.42 -20.45
C ASP A 50 10.35 11.12 -20.93
N TYR A 51 10.14 11.27 -22.24
CA TYR A 51 8.91 10.92 -22.95
C TYR A 51 8.60 9.41 -22.92
N ARG A 52 9.47 8.58 -22.33
CA ARG A 52 9.33 7.11 -22.29
C ARG A 52 8.76 6.60 -20.97
N THR A 53 8.57 7.43 -19.95
CA THR A 53 7.98 7.04 -18.66
C THR A 53 6.52 7.50 -18.54
N LYS A 54 5.58 6.55 -18.46
CA LYS A 54 4.20 6.86 -18.02
C LYS A 54 4.21 7.00 -16.49
N SER A 55 3.50 7.97 -15.94
CA SER A 55 3.38 8.16 -14.49
C SER A 55 1.94 7.97 -14.06
N GLY A 56 1.74 7.68 -12.78
CA GLY A 56 0.42 7.52 -12.21
C GLY A 56 0.43 7.69 -10.70
N VAL A 57 -0.73 7.52 -10.10
CA VAL A 57 -0.95 7.64 -8.67
C VAL A 57 -1.78 6.45 -8.19
N PHE A 58 -1.35 5.83 -7.09
CA PHE A 58 -2.18 4.94 -6.29
C PHE A 58 -2.95 5.77 -5.27
N VAL A 59 -4.27 5.62 -5.24
CA VAL A 59 -5.15 6.26 -4.27
C VAL A 59 -5.54 5.22 -3.22
N PHE A 60 -5.00 5.36 -2.02
CA PHE A 60 -5.31 4.52 -0.87
C PHE A 60 -6.46 5.13 -0.09
N GLN A 61 -7.62 4.49 -0.15
CA GLN A 61 -8.78 4.87 0.65
C GLN A 61 -8.77 4.03 1.91
N THR A 62 -8.69 4.70 3.06
CA THR A 62 -8.40 4.06 4.34
C THR A 62 -9.47 4.40 5.36
N GLU A 63 -10.00 3.38 6.00
CA GLU A 63 -10.93 3.50 7.11
C GLU A 63 -10.37 2.84 8.37
N ARG A 64 -10.55 3.50 9.51
CA ARG A 64 -10.17 2.93 10.80
C ARG A 64 -11.24 1.98 11.32
N LYS A 65 -10.83 0.78 11.75
CA LYS A 65 -11.69 -0.20 12.45
C LYS A 65 -11.48 -0.22 13.96
N ASP A 66 -10.28 0.10 14.44
CA ASP A 66 -9.96 0.16 15.87
C ASP A 66 -10.02 1.60 16.38
N ASN A 67 -10.92 1.89 17.32
CA ASN A 67 -11.11 3.23 17.89
C ASN A 67 -9.90 3.77 18.65
N GLU A 68 -8.94 2.93 19.04
CA GLU A 68 -7.69 3.36 19.66
C GLU A 68 -6.62 3.72 18.63
N LEU A 69 -6.80 3.41 17.34
CA LEU A 69 -5.83 3.76 16.31
C LEU A 69 -5.84 5.27 16.06
N LYS A 70 -4.71 5.95 16.34
CA LYS A 70 -4.55 7.40 16.18
C LYS A 70 -4.09 7.76 14.78
N ASN A 71 -3.09 7.05 14.28
CA ASN A 71 -2.58 7.24 12.94
C ASN A 71 -1.91 5.97 12.43
N MET A 72 -1.74 5.91 11.11
CA MET A 72 -0.97 4.88 10.44
C MET A 72 0.11 5.53 9.59
N VAL A 73 1.29 4.94 9.62
CA VAL A 73 2.47 5.41 8.90
C VAL A 73 2.85 4.37 7.86
N ILE A 74 2.70 4.69 6.57
CA ILE A 74 3.14 3.84 5.47
C ILE A 74 4.58 4.23 5.12
N LYS A 75 5.50 3.27 5.30
CA LYS A 75 6.95 3.45 5.05
C LYS A 75 7.39 2.81 3.74
N GLN A 76 6.61 1.88 3.21
CA GLN A 76 6.94 1.14 2.01
C GLN A 76 5.68 0.85 1.22
N VAL A 77 5.77 1.08 -0.09
CA VAL A 77 4.77 0.70 -1.08
C VAL A 77 5.52 0.01 -2.22
N LYS A 78 5.27 -1.28 -2.42
CA LYS A 78 5.95 -2.10 -3.41
C LYS A 78 4.92 -2.86 -4.26
N PRO A 79 4.67 -2.44 -5.51
CA PRO A 79 3.86 -3.21 -6.44
C PRO A 79 4.55 -4.55 -6.77
N ASP A 80 3.77 -5.61 -6.96
CA ASP A 80 4.26 -6.93 -7.35
C ASP A 80 4.59 -7.02 -8.86
N HIS A 81 4.54 -5.90 -9.58
CA HIS A 81 4.81 -5.85 -11.02
C HIS A 81 6.14 -5.18 -11.33
N SER A 82 7.03 -5.88 -12.06
CA SER A 82 8.41 -5.44 -12.33
C SER A 82 8.52 -4.13 -13.11
N ALA A 83 7.52 -3.80 -13.92
CA ALA A 83 7.50 -2.53 -14.67
C ALA A 83 7.05 -1.32 -13.82
N LEU A 84 6.51 -1.54 -12.62
CA LEU A 84 6.05 -0.47 -11.74
C LEU A 84 7.13 -0.13 -10.72
N VAL A 85 7.53 1.13 -10.71
CA VAL A 85 8.46 1.68 -9.73
C VAL A 85 7.74 2.72 -8.91
N VAL A 86 7.63 2.48 -7.61
CA VAL A 86 7.17 3.49 -6.65
C VAL A 86 8.40 4.08 -6.00
N ASN A 87 8.58 5.40 -6.15
CA ASN A 87 9.55 6.13 -5.34
C ASN A 87 8.80 6.81 -4.20
N LEU A 88 8.79 6.17 -3.04
CA LEU A 88 8.23 6.77 -1.83
C LEU A 88 9.30 7.65 -1.20
N GLU A 89 9.51 8.85 -1.74
CA GLU A 89 10.52 9.79 -1.23
C GLU A 89 10.20 10.29 0.19
N GLN A 90 8.92 10.24 0.58
CA GLN A 90 8.43 10.70 1.88
C GLN A 90 7.52 9.66 2.51
N ILE A 91 7.70 9.44 3.82
CA ILE A 91 6.83 8.58 4.63
C ILE A 91 5.41 9.17 4.58
N VAL A 92 4.41 8.32 4.35
CA VAL A 92 3.00 8.73 4.33
C VAL A 92 2.42 8.54 5.72
N VAL A 93 1.83 9.61 6.28
CA VAL A 93 1.13 9.56 7.56
C VAL A 93 -0.36 9.77 7.33
N ILE A 94 -1.18 8.84 7.80
CA ILE A 94 -2.64 8.88 7.75
C ILE A 94 -3.17 9.10 9.16
N PRO A 95 -3.57 10.33 9.53
CA PRO A 95 -4.17 10.61 10.83
C PRO A 95 -5.65 10.20 10.84
N PHE A 96 -6.07 9.59 11.95
CA PHE A 96 -7.47 9.23 12.21
C PHE A 96 -8.09 10.01 13.39
N GLU A 97 -7.26 10.65 14.23
CA GLU A 97 -7.73 11.57 15.26
C GLU A 97 -8.47 12.77 14.61
N ASN A 98 -9.63 13.12 15.15
CA ASN A 98 -10.47 14.28 14.80
C ASN A 98 -11.35 14.19 13.54
N LYS A 99 -11.35 13.08 12.80
CA LYS A 99 -12.33 12.92 11.71
C LYS A 99 -13.64 12.33 12.23
N ARG A 100 -14.74 13.07 12.07
CA ARG A 100 -16.11 12.60 12.37
C ARG A 100 -16.51 11.42 11.48
N GLU A 101 -15.92 11.34 10.29
CA GLU A 101 -16.10 10.26 9.32
C GLU A 101 -14.73 9.58 9.10
N GLY A 102 -14.65 8.28 9.38
CA GLY A 102 -13.41 7.51 9.51
C GLY A 102 -12.57 7.32 8.24
N ASN A 103 -12.88 8.04 7.15
CA ASN A 103 -12.29 7.85 5.83
C ASN A 103 -11.13 8.83 5.57
N SER A 104 -10.03 8.31 5.05
CA SER A 104 -8.84 9.06 4.66
C SER A 104 -8.26 8.55 3.37
N ASP A 105 -8.15 9.46 2.41
CA ASP A 105 -7.58 9.17 1.09
C ASP A 105 -6.16 9.71 1.02
N VAL A 106 -5.21 8.85 0.64
CA VAL A 106 -3.82 9.25 0.40
C VAL A 106 -3.32 8.74 -0.93
N SER A 107 -2.64 9.64 -1.64
CA SER A 107 -2.10 9.41 -2.97
C SER A 107 -0.60 9.13 -2.95
N VAL A 108 -0.16 8.06 -3.61
CA VAL A 108 1.26 7.71 -3.78
C VAL A 108 1.60 7.64 -5.26
N ARG A 109 2.59 8.42 -5.70
CA ARG A 109 3.00 8.46 -7.11
C ARG A 109 3.82 7.21 -7.48
N PHE A 110 3.58 6.71 -8.68
CA PHE A 110 4.38 5.65 -9.30
C PHE A 110 4.82 6.05 -10.72
N LYS A 111 5.88 5.40 -11.19
CA LYS A 111 6.37 5.46 -12.57
C LYS A 111 6.27 4.08 -13.19
N LEU A 112 5.89 4.04 -14.46
CA LEU A 112 5.88 2.85 -15.29
C LEU A 112 7.10 2.87 -16.20
N LEU A 113 7.98 1.88 -16.03
CA LEU A 113 9.13 1.67 -16.90
C LEU A 113 8.68 0.98 -18.18
N LYS A 114 8.78 1.66 -19.32
CA LYS A 114 8.39 1.13 -20.65
C LYS A 114 9.12 -0.15 -21.08
N LYS A 115 10.22 -0.54 -20.43
CA LYS A 115 11.06 -1.67 -20.85
C LYS A 115 10.35 -3.03 -20.82
N ASN A 116 9.27 -3.19 -20.05
CA ASN A 116 8.62 -4.48 -19.81
C ASN A 116 7.18 -4.59 -20.35
N GLY A 117 6.90 -3.91 -21.47
CA GLY A 117 5.59 -3.96 -22.16
C GLY A 117 4.62 -2.86 -21.74
N GLU A 118 3.60 -2.61 -22.57
CA GLU A 118 2.52 -1.69 -22.25
C GLU A 118 1.57 -2.32 -21.23
N ILE A 119 1.65 -1.89 -19.97
CA ILE A 119 0.60 -2.21 -19.03
C ILE A 119 -0.62 -1.35 -19.38
N THR A 120 -1.68 -1.99 -19.83
CA THR A 120 -2.98 -1.36 -20.09
C THR A 120 -3.82 -1.23 -18.82
N THR A 121 -3.68 -2.16 -17.87
CA THR A 121 -4.42 -2.16 -16.59
C THR A 121 -3.57 -2.63 -15.39
N LEU A 122 -3.85 -2.04 -14.22
CA LEU A 122 -3.26 -2.43 -12.94
C LEU A 122 -4.20 -3.27 -12.06
N GLU A 123 -5.44 -3.48 -12.50
CA GLU A 123 -6.46 -4.22 -11.77
C GLU A 123 -6.01 -5.64 -11.41
N GLY A 124 -6.31 -6.07 -10.18
CA GLY A 124 -5.98 -7.40 -9.66
C GLY A 124 -4.49 -7.63 -9.36
N LYS A 125 -3.59 -6.71 -9.76
CA LYS A 125 -2.17 -6.79 -9.41
C LYS A 125 -1.97 -6.52 -7.91
N GLY A 126 -0.98 -7.18 -7.34
CA GLY A 126 -0.64 -7.05 -5.92
C GLY A 126 0.14 -5.77 -5.64
N ILE A 127 -0.14 -5.14 -4.50
CA ILE A 127 0.68 -4.07 -3.95
C ILE A 127 0.93 -4.33 -2.48
N ARG A 128 2.20 -4.54 -2.14
CA ARG A 128 2.63 -4.74 -0.77
C ARG A 128 2.84 -3.39 -0.11
N ILE A 129 2.19 -3.18 1.02
CA ILE A 129 2.40 -2.01 1.86
C ILE A 129 2.91 -2.44 3.23
N ALA A 130 3.83 -1.66 3.80
CA ALA A 130 4.37 -1.91 5.12
C ALA A 130 4.62 -0.60 5.87
N GLY A 131 4.55 -0.67 7.19
CA GLY A 131 4.51 0.53 8.01
C GLY A 131 4.32 0.27 9.50
N VAL A 132 3.81 1.27 10.21
CA VAL A 132 3.55 1.24 11.65
C VAL A 132 2.15 1.77 11.93
N LEU A 133 1.41 1.05 12.78
CA LEU A 133 0.15 1.48 13.38
C LEU A 133 0.44 2.09 14.75
N ASN A 134 -0.02 3.31 14.99
CA ASN A 134 0.14 4.02 16.25
C ASN A 134 -1.20 4.11 16.98
N PHE A 135 -1.24 3.59 18.19
CA PHE A 135 -2.43 3.52 19.02
C PHE A 135 -2.35 4.50 20.18
N ALA A 136 -3.50 4.87 20.73
CA ALA A 136 -3.61 5.78 21.86
C ALA A 136 -3.00 5.21 23.14
N ASN A 137 -3.41 3.99 23.49
CA ASN A 137 -3.09 3.35 24.76
C ASN A 137 -2.29 2.04 24.57
N ARG A 138 -1.74 1.80 23.37
CA ARG A 138 -0.96 0.59 23.06
C ARG A 138 0.34 0.97 22.38
N LYS A 139 1.36 0.11 22.55
CA LYS A 139 2.63 0.25 21.85
C LYS A 139 2.39 0.23 20.33
N PRO A 140 3.16 1.02 19.55
CA PRO A 140 3.14 0.96 18.09
C PRO A 140 3.39 -0.45 17.58
N LYS A 141 2.70 -0.84 16.51
CA LYS A 141 2.84 -2.17 15.92
C LYS A 141 3.16 -2.07 14.44
N ALA A 142 4.20 -2.77 14.01
CA ALA A 142 4.55 -2.84 12.60
C ALA A 142 3.54 -3.71 11.84
N PHE A 143 3.16 -3.28 10.64
CA PHE A 143 2.31 -4.04 9.75
C PHE A 143 2.98 -4.28 8.40
N SER A 144 2.51 -5.31 7.72
CA SER A 144 2.81 -5.59 6.32
C SER A 144 1.61 -6.32 5.76
N THR A 145 1.04 -5.81 4.67
CA THR A 145 -0.09 -6.43 4.00
C THR A 145 0.08 -6.40 2.49
N LEU A 146 -0.64 -7.28 1.81
CA LEU A 146 -0.76 -7.30 0.37
C LEU A 146 -2.19 -6.89 0.00
N LEU A 147 -2.31 -5.79 -0.73
CA LEU A 147 -3.58 -5.33 -1.28
C LEU A 147 -3.67 -5.70 -2.76
N LYS A 148 -4.90 -5.83 -3.24
CA LYS A 148 -5.20 -5.94 -4.67
C LYS A 148 -5.55 -4.56 -5.19
N ILE A 149 -4.93 -4.17 -6.28
CA ILE A 149 -5.25 -2.91 -6.96
C ILE A 149 -6.64 -3.07 -7.57
N GLY A 150 -7.54 -2.19 -7.18
CA GLY A 150 -8.88 -2.07 -7.71
C GLY A 150 -8.90 -1.38 -9.07
N GLU A 151 -10.06 -0.84 -9.41
CA GLU A 151 -10.33 -0.23 -10.71
C GLU A 151 -9.62 1.12 -10.90
N LEU A 152 -9.70 1.62 -12.14
CA LEU A 152 -9.30 2.97 -12.45
C LEU A 152 -10.08 3.95 -11.55
N TYR A 153 -9.37 4.76 -10.79
CA TYR A 153 -9.96 5.73 -9.88
C TYR A 153 -10.74 6.77 -10.68
N GLN A 154 -12.08 6.72 -10.59
CA GLN A 154 -12.96 7.71 -11.17
C GLN A 154 -13.14 8.85 -10.18
N LEU A 155 -12.87 10.08 -10.61
CA LEU A 155 -13.05 11.31 -9.81
C LEU A 155 -14.55 11.64 -9.66
N LYS A 156 -15.38 10.70 -9.21
CA LYS A 156 -16.85 10.85 -9.22
C LYS A 156 -17.41 11.63 -8.02
N GLU A 157 -16.60 11.99 -7.03
CA GLU A 157 -17.06 12.66 -5.80
C GLU A 157 -16.96 14.20 -5.81
N LEU A 158 -16.43 14.84 -6.85
CA LEU A 158 -16.45 16.32 -6.96
C LEU A 158 -17.68 16.86 -7.71
N SER A 159 -18.54 16.00 -8.24
CA SER A 159 -19.78 16.40 -8.94
C SER A 159 -20.96 16.63 -8.01
N ASP A 160 -20.94 16.12 -6.77
CA ASP A 160 -22.07 16.18 -5.84
C ASP A 160 -21.96 17.32 -4.80
N GLN A 161 -20.92 18.17 -4.89
CA GLN A 161 -20.81 19.41 -4.11
C GLN A 161 -20.98 20.69 -4.94
N ALA A 162 -21.36 20.57 -6.22
CA ALA A 162 -21.61 21.69 -7.12
C ALA A 162 -23.07 21.75 -7.62
N LYS A 163 -24.01 21.25 -6.81
CA LYS A 163 -25.45 21.45 -7.00
C LYS A 163 -26.09 21.97 -5.72
#